data_AF-A0A381JCF5-F1
#
_entry.id   AF-A0A381JCF5-F1
#
_cell.length_a   1.000
_cell.length_b   1.000
_cell.length_c   1.000
_cell.angle_alpha   90.00
_cell.angle_beta   90.00
_cell.angle_gamma   90.00
#
_symmetry.space_group_name_H-M   'P 1'
#
loop_
_entity.id
_entity.type
_entity.pdbx_description
1 polymer ?
#
loop_
_entity_poly.entity_id
_entity_poly.type
_entity_poly.pdbx_seq_one_letter_code
_entity_poly.pdbx_strand_id
1 'polypeptide(L)'
;MIDKYVLMYKDTEVGDLIYDISSKRFVFKIYKNIDHRKYLPLGMYSYENWNIDYVPTNEDIVFWLEDRVVPKERQNIDDILASLGLLYYDFWEVCRKTRAMCMEDYFWLSKGERYEDVHIRYLSEHGRINETPIPFYSDPYPAEFKIVGDRIERNLERSSDS
;
A
#
# COMPACT_ATOMS: atom_id res chain seq x y z
N MET A 1 2.99 -14.03 -8.58
CA MET A 1 4.06 -13.07 -8.21
C MET A 1 3.58 -12.27 -7.01
N ILE A 2 4.46 -11.96 -6.05
CA ILE A 2 4.08 -11.31 -4.78
C ILE A 2 4.77 -9.95 -4.67
N ASP A 3 4.03 -8.92 -4.28
CA ASP A 3 4.57 -7.63 -3.84
C ASP A 3 4.31 -7.46 -2.34
N LYS A 4 5.39 -7.37 -1.54
CA LYS A 4 5.32 -7.33 -0.08
C LYS A 4 5.79 -5.99 0.47
N TYR A 5 5.03 -5.43 1.41
CA TYR A 5 5.37 -4.26 2.22
C TYR A 5 5.31 -4.62 3.70
N VAL A 6 6.04 -3.89 4.53
CA VAL A 6 5.84 -3.91 5.98
C VAL A 6 4.87 -2.78 6.32
N LEU A 7 3.74 -3.10 6.94
CA LEU A 7 2.88 -2.10 7.57
C LEU A 7 3.60 -1.59 8.82
N MET A 8 3.83 -0.29 8.87
CA MET A 8 4.51 0.40 9.96
C MET A 8 3.50 1.24 10.75
N TYR A 9 3.72 1.39 12.05
CA TYR A 9 3.13 2.45 12.87
C TYR A 9 4.27 3.26 13.48
N LYS A 10 4.49 4.48 12.97
CA LYS A 10 5.76 5.20 13.17
C LYS A 10 6.94 4.31 12.76
N ASP A 11 7.81 3.99 13.72
CA ASP A 11 9.00 3.14 13.64
C ASP A 11 8.74 1.68 14.05
N THR A 12 7.53 1.34 14.49
CA THR A 12 7.16 -0.04 14.84
C THR A 12 6.68 -0.80 13.62
N GLU A 13 7.33 -1.92 13.30
CA GLU A 13 6.86 -2.89 12.30
C GLU A 13 5.65 -3.65 12.85
N VAL A 14 4.49 -3.52 12.20
CA VAL A 14 3.22 -4.11 12.64
C VAL A 14 3.00 -5.47 11.99
N GLY A 15 3.30 -5.61 10.71
CA GLY A 15 3.06 -6.86 9.98
C GLY A 15 3.35 -6.76 8.50
N ASP A 16 3.27 -7.89 7.82
CA ASP A 16 3.44 -7.96 6.37
C ASP A 16 2.11 -7.70 5.65
N LEU A 17 2.08 -6.69 4.78
CA LEU A 17 1.04 -6.51 3.76
C LEU A 17 1.53 -7.13 2.45
N ILE A 18 0.80 -8.13 1.96
CA ILE A 18 1.20 -8.94 0.81
C ILE A 18 0.13 -8.79 -0.26
N TYR A 19 0.51 -8.30 -1.43
CA TYR A 19 -0.32 -8.25 -2.63
C TYR A 19 0.06 -9.38 -3.58
N ASP A 20 -0.88 -10.28 -3.86
CA ASP A 20 -0.73 -11.28 -4.91
C ASP A 20 -1.20 -10.67 -6.23
N ILE A 21 -0.24 -10.40 -7.12
CA ILE A 21 -0.49 -9.76 -8.43
C ILE A 21 -1.35 -10.66 -9.33
N SER A 22 -1.25 -11.98 -9.18
CA SER A 22 -1.95 -12.95 -10.01
C SER A 22 -3.42 -13.06 -9.62
N SER A 23 -3.72 -13.08 -8.32
CA SER A 23 -5.10 -13.12 -7.81
C SER A 23 -5.71 -11.74 -7.58
N LYS A 24 -4.90 -10.67 -7.61
CA LYS A 24 -5.26 -9.29 -7.28
C LYS A 24 -5.86 -9.19 -5.87
N ARG A 25 -5.31 -9.95 -4.91
CA ARG A 25 -5.78 -9.99 -3.52
C ARG A 25 -4.70 -9.60 -2.55
N PHE A 26 -5.12 -8.96 -1.47
CA PHE A 26 -4.28 -8.66 -0.32
C PHE A 26 -4.41 -9.70 0.77
N VAL A 27 -3.31 -9.90 1.48
CA VAL A 27 -3.23 -10.66 2.73
C VAL A 27 -2.41 -9.84 3.72
N PHE A 28 -2.88 -9.73 4.96
CA PHE A 28 -2.14 -9.10 6.05
C PHE A 28 -1.73 -10.14 7.10
N LYS A 29 -0.46 -10.10 7.52
CA LYS A 29 0.10 -10.98 8.55
C LYS A 29 0.73 -10.14 9.65
N ILE A 30 0.00 -9.97 10.74
CA ILE A 30 0.48 -9.27 11.93
C ILE A 30 1.63 -10.00 12.62
N TYR A 31 2.59 -9.25 13.15
CA TYR A 31 3.72 -9.83 13.88
C TYR A 31 3.35 -10.18 15.32
N LYS A 32 4.00 -11.23 15.84
CA LYS A 32 3.67 -11.82 17.15
C LYS A 32 3.92 -10.89 18.33
N ASN A 33 4.80 -9.89 18.18
CA ASN A 33 5.12 -8.90 19.20
C ASN A 33 4.07 -7.77 19.28
N ILE A 34 3.07 -7.76 18.40
CA ILE A 34 1.99 -6.79 18.45
C ILE A 34 0.89 -7.30 19.38
N ASP A 35 0.72 -6.63 20.51
CA ASP A 35 -0.26 -7.00 21.55
C ASP A 35 -1.24 -5.86 21.89
N HIS A 36 -0.99 -4.64 21.39
CA HIS A 36 -1.78 -3.46 21.70
C HIS A 36 -2.62 -3.00 20.50
N ARG A 37 -3.91 -2.74 20.72
CA ARG A 37 -4.88 -2.30 19.69
C ARG A 37 -4.51 -1.03 18.92
N LYS A 38 -3.55 -0.25 19.43
CA LYS A 38 -3.11 1.01 18.79
C LYS A 38 -2.38 0.76 17.47
N TYR A 39 -1.87 -0.47 17.30
CA TYR A 39 -1.19 -0.94 16.10
C TYR A 39 -2.14 -1.59 15.09
N LEU A 40 -3.45 -1.60 15.37
CA LEU A 40 -4.46 -2.17 14.48
C LEU A 40 -5.17 -1.00 13.76
N PRO A 41 -4.93 -0.77 12.45
CA PRO A 41 -5.55 0.33 11.75
C PRO A 41 -7.07 0.21 11.74
N LEU A 42 -7.75 1.25 12.22
CA LEU A 42 -9.21 1.36 12.06
C LEU A 42 -9.54 1.40 10.56
N GLY A 43 -10.59 0.68 10.16
CA GLY A 43 -10.93 0.45 8.75
C GLY A 43 -10.45 -0.91 8.25
N MET A 44 -9.19 -1.28 8.54
CA MET A 44 -8.72 -2.67 8.33
C MET A 44 -9.24 -3.59 9.44
N TYR A 45 -9.39 -3.04 10.64
CA TYR A 45 -10.06 -3.66 11.77
C TYR A 45 -11.30 -2.82 12.08
N SER A 46 -12.49 -3.36 11.80
CA SER A 46 -13.76 -2.69 12.13
C SER A 46 -13.91 -2.52 13.65
N TYR A 47 -14.79 -1.64 14.11
CA TYR A 47 -15.04 -1.46 15.55
C TYR A 47 -15.46 -2.76 16.26
N GLU A 48 -16.19 -3.64 15.56
CA GLU A 48 -16.62 -4.95 16.06
C GLU A 48 -15.45 -5.95 16.11
N ASN A 49 -14.55 -5.87 15.14
CA ASN A 49 -13.41 -6.78 14.97
C ASN A 49 -12.08 -6.16 15.40
N TRP A 50 -12.08 -5.11 16.24
CA TRP A 50 -10.88 -4.40 16.67
C TRP A 50 -10.14 -5.14 17.79
N ASN A 51 -9.65 -6.33 17.46
CA ASN A 51 -8.90 -7.20 18.34
C ASN A 51 -7.77 -7.92 17.56
N ILE A 52 -6.78 -8.42 18.29
CA ILE A 52 -5.55 -8.99 17.72
C ILE A 52 -5.78 -10.35 17.05
N ASP A 53 -6.81 -11.07 17.46
CA ASP A 53 -7.12 -12.42 16.97
C ASP A 53 -7.87 -12.38 15.63
N TYR A 54 -8.41 -11.21 15.27
CA TYR A 54 -9.04 -11.02 13.98
C TYR A 54 -8.00 -10.98 12.87
N VAL A 55 -8.25 -11.75 11.81
CA VAL A 55 -7.44 -11.75 10.59
C VAL A 55 -8.18 -10.94 9.53
N PRO A 56 -7.68 -9.75 9.14
CA PRO A 56 -8.33 -8.94 8.11
C PRO A 56 -8.50 -9.69 6.80
N THR A 57 -9.68 -9.56 6.21
CA THR A 57 -9.98 -10.07 4.88
C THR A 57 -9.38 -9.17 3.81
N ASN A 58 -9.41 -9.64 2.55
CA ASN A 58 -9.02 -8.80 1.42
C ASN A 58 -9.84 -7.52 1.38
N GLU A 59 -11.14 -7.61 1.66
CA GLU A 59 -12.09 -6.52 1.60
C GLU A 59 -11.81 -5.47 2.69
N ASP A 60 -11.46 -5.88 3.91
CA ASP A 60 -11.07 -4.95 4.99
C ASP A 60 -9.79 -4.19 4.63
N ILE A 61 -8.82 -4.90 4.03
CA ILE A 61 -7.55 -4.30 3.61
C ILE A 61 -7.78 -3.30 2.48
N VAL A 62 -8.59 -3.65 1.48
CA VAL A 62 -8.93 -2.74 0.36
C VAL A 62 -9.66 -1.51 0.89
N PHE A 63 -10.66 -1.69 1.76
CA PHE A 63 -11.40 -0.57 2.36
C PHE A 63 -10.46 0.42 3.07
N TRP A 64 -9.51 -0.10 3.85
CA TRP A 64 -8.51 0.73 4.51
C TRP A 64 -7.55 1.43 3.54
N LEU A 65 -7.08 0.75 2.49
CA LEU A 65 -6.17 1.33 1.49
C LEU A 65 -6.86 2.39 0.63
N GLU A 66 -8.14 2.22 0.28
CA GLU A 66 -8.91 3.21 -0.49
C GLU A 66 -9.09 4.51 0.29
N ASP A 67 -9.23 4.44 1.62
CA ASP A 67 -9.31 5.63 2.49
C ASP A 67 -7.97 6.41 2.56
N ARG A 68 -6.85 5.79 2.14
CA ARG A 68 -5.52 6.43 2.11
C ARG A 68 -5.24 7.23 0.85
N VAL A 69 -6.10 7.11 -0.16
CA VAL A 69 -5.88 7.74 -1.46
C VAL A 69 -6.90 8.81 -1.72
N VAL A 70 -6.53 9.72 -2.62
CA VAL A 70 -7.45 10.74 -3.08
C VAL A 70 -8.64 10.09 -3.83
N PRO A 71 -9.90 10.52 -3.60
CA PRO A 71 -11.04 9.98 -4.33
C PRO A 71 -10.93 10.18 -5.84
N LYS A 72 -11.38 9.21 -6.62
CA LYS A 72 -11.34 9.24 -8.08
C LYS A 72 -12.13 10.40 -8.69
N GLU A 73 -13.18 10.84 -7.99
CA GLU A 73 -14.09 11.91 -8.43
C GLU A 73 -13.55 13.31 -8.11
N ARG A 74 -12.36 13.44 -7.51
CA ARG A 74 -11.79 14.74 -7.20
C ARG A 74 -11.57 15.54 -8.48
N GLN A 75 -11.99 16.81 -8.46
CA GLN A 75 -11.96 17.68 -9.64
C GLN A 75 -10.57 17.79 -10.30
N ASN A 76 -9.48 17.71 -9.53
CA ASN A 76 -8.10 17.80 -10.01
C ASN A 76 -7.37 16.44 -10.01
N ILE A 77 -8.11 15.33 -10.19
CA ILE A 77 -7.52 13.98 -10.12
C ILE A 77 -6.43 13.77 -11.19
N ASP A 78 -6.62 14.29 -12.40
CA ASP A 78 -5.66 14.12 -13.51
C ASP A 78 -4.30 14.76 -13.20
N ASP A 79 -4.30 15.94 -12.56
CA ASP A 79 -3.07 16.62 -12.13
C ASP A 79 -2.34 15.81 -11.04
N ILE A 80 -3.10 15.22 -10.12
CA ILE A 80 -2.53 14.39 -9.06
C ILE A 80 -1.91 13.13 -9.66
N LEU A 81 -2.62 12.45 -10.57
CA LEU A 81 -2.09 11.26 -11.25
C LEU A 81 -0.83 11.59 -12.06
N ALA A 82 -0.82 12.71 -12.79
CA ALA A 82 0.35 13.18 -13.52
C ALA A 82 1.56 13.43 -12.58
N SER A 83 1.33 14.02 -11.40
CA SER A 83 2.39 14.24 -10.40
C SER A 83 2.96 12.93 -9.81
N LEU A 84 2.16 11.86 -9.81
CA LEU A 84 2.57 10.52 -9.39
C LEU A 84 3.16 9.68 -10.54
N GLY A 85 3.14 10.20 -11.78
CA GLY A 85 3.56 9.49 -12.98
C GLY A 85 2.57 8.41 -13.44
N LEU A 86 1.28 8.55 -13.13
CA LEU A 86 0.21 7.62 -13.46
C LEU A 86 -0.64 8.13 -14.62
N LEU A 87 -0.98 7.24 -15.56
CA LEU A 87 -1.82 7.56 -16.72
C LEU A 87 -3.33 7.38 -16.45
N TYR A 88 -3.68 6.54 -15.49
CA TYR A 88 -5.06 6.26 -15.10
C TYR A 88 -5.14 6.03 -13.60
N TYR A 89 -6.32 6.23 -13.04
CA TYR A 89 -6.57 6.00 -11.63
C TYR A 89 -6.52 4.51 -11.31
N ASP A 90 -5.58 4.13 -10.44
CA ASP A 90 -5.51 2.84 -9.78
C ASP A 90 -5.15 3.12 -8.32
N PHE A 91 -6.06 2.81 -7.39
CA PHE A 91 -5.88 3.15 -5.98
C PHE A 91 -4.63 2.48 -5.40
N TRP A 92 -4.31 1.27 -5.85
CA TRP A 92 -3.16 0.53 -5.36
C TRP A 92 -1.86 1.12 -5.89
N GLU A 93 -1.80 1.50 -7.17
CA GLU A 93 -0.63 2.24 -7.69
C GLU A 93 -0.44 3.57 -6.94
N VAL A 94 -1.52 4.30 -6.64
CA VAL A 94 -1.43 5.51 -5.80
C VAL A 94 -0.86 5.16 -4.42
N CYS A 95 -1.36 4.11 -3.75
CA CYS A 95 -0.81 3.64 -2.48
C CYS A 95 0.68 3.30 -2.57
N ARG A 96 1.12 2.61 -3.63
CA ARG A 96 2.53 2.24 -3.83
C ARG A 96 3.42 3.48 -4.00
N LYS A 97 2.94 4.49 -4.75
CA LYS A 97 3.63 5.77 -4.99
C LYS A 97 3.64 6.70 -3.77
N THR A 98 2.68 6.59 -2.85
CA THR A 98 2.58 7.44 -1.65
C THR A 98 2.92 6.71 -0.35
N ARG A 99 3.24 5.40 -0.44
CA ARG A 99 3.35 4.48 0.70
C ARG A 99 2.10 4.46 1.60
N ALA A 100 0.93 4.79 1.04
CA ALA A 100 -0.34 4.89 1.74
C ALA A 100 -0.27 5.76 3.03
N MET A 101 0.62 6.75 3.06
CA MET A 101 0.77 7.65 4.19
C MET A 101 -0.44 8.58 4.30
N CYS A 102 -0.90 8.81 5.54
CA CYS A 102 -1.93 9.81 5.84
C CYS A 102 -1.40 10.80 6.88
N MET A 103 -1.79 12.08 6.75
CA MET A 103 -1.43 13.10 7.74
C MET A 103 -2.11 12.91 9.10
N GLU A 104 -3.25 12.22 9.12
CA GLU A 104 -4.11 12.12 10.30
C GLU A 104 -3.65 11.03 11.28
N ASP A 105 -2.88 10.04 10.82
CA ASP A 105 -2.33 8.98 11.66
C ASP A 105 -0.83 8.72 11.41
N TYR A 106 -0.36 7.54 11.81
CA TYR A 106 1.04 7.12 11.74
C TYR A 106 1.24 5.82 10.98
N PHE A 107 0.21 5.28 10.33
CA PHE A 107 0.32 4.06 9.56
C PHE A 107 0.84 4.35 8.15
N TRP A 108 1.76 3.50 7.68
CA TRP A 108 2.35 3.61 6.34
C TRP A 108 2.97 2.29 5.89
N LEU A 109 3.26 2.18 4.60
CA LEU A 109 3.87 1.01 3.99
C LEU A 109 5.36 1.23 3.75
N SER A 110 6.20 0.33 4.24
CA SER A 110 7.65 0.40 4.07
C SER A 110 8.18 -0.77 3.24
N LYS A 111 9.25 -0.48 2.49
CA LYS A 111 10.16 -1.41 1.80
C LYS A 111 11.54 -1.42 2.48
N GLY A 112 11.66 -0.87 3.68
CA GLY A 112 12.90 -0.74 4.46
C GLY A 112 13.28 0.71 4.77
N GLU A 113 12.48 1.68 4.36
CA GLU A 113 12.67 3.09 4.72
C GLU A 113 12.40 3.32 6.22
N ARG A 114 12.99 4.38 6.78
CA ARG A 114 12.78 4.80 8.17
C ARG A 114 11.74 5.91 8.26
N TYR A 115 10.93 5.91 9.31
CA TYR A 115 9.83 6.87 9.51
C TYR A 115 10.28 8.33 9.40
N GLU A 116 11.40 8.70 10.03
CA GLU A 116 11.92 10.07 10.06
C GLU A 116 12.48 10.58 8.73
N ASP A 117 12.78 9.65 7.80
CA ASP A 117 13.37 9.96 6.51
C ASP A 117 12.29 10.21 5.45
N VAL A 118 11.10 9.63 5.61
CA VAL A 118 10.12 9.58 4.51
C VAL A 118 8.68 9.91 4.88
N HIS A 119 8.28 9.80 6.15
CA HIS A 119 6.86 9.94 6.50
C HIS A 119 6.39 11.39 6.44
N ILE A 120 5.35 11.68 5.65
CA ILE A 120 4.83 13.03 5.41
C ILE A 120 4.54 13.80 6.70
N ARG A 121 3.97 13.13 7.70
CA ARG A 121 3.66 13.74 9.00
C ARG A 121 4.91 14.14 9.77
N TYR A 122 5.90 13.24 9.87
CA TYR A 122 7.15 13.54 10.54
C TYR A 122 7.86 14.70 9.85
N LEU A 123 8.00 14.62 8.53
CA LEU A 123 8.66 15.65 7.74
C LEU A 123 7.93 17.00 7.88
N SER A 124 6.59 17.02 7.87
CA SER A 124 5.80 18.23 8.12
C SER A 124 6.04 18.82 9.52
N GLU A 125 5.93 18.00 10.56
CA GLU A 125 6.12 18.41 11.96
C GLU A 125 7.53 18.97 12.25
N HIS A 126 8.52 18.61 11.41
CA HIS A 126 9.91 19.07 11.52
C HIS A 126 10.30 20.12 10.47
N GLY A 127 9.34 20.66 9.69
CA GLY A 127 9.63 21.68 8.67
C GLY A 127 10.38 21.19 7.43
N ARG A 128 10.35 19.87 7.19
CA ARG A 128 11.06 19.13 6.15
C ARG A 128 10.15 18.55 5.07
N ILE A 129 8.90 19.02 4.94
CA ILE A 129 7.91 18.42 4.00
C ILE A 129 8.40 18.37 2.54
N ASN A 130 9.25 19.30 2.14
CA ASN A 130 9.85 19.34 0.80
C ASN A 130 10.88 18.23 0.55
N GLU A 131 11.28 17.48 1.59
CA GLU A 131 12.15 16.30 1.50
C GLU A 131 11.36 15.01 1.27
N THR A 132 10.02 15.07 1.22
CA THR A 132 9.19 13.88 1.00
C THR A 132 9.54 13.20 -0.34
N PRO A 133 9.86 11.90 -0.36
CA PRO A 133 10.26 11.20 -1.58
C PRO A 133 9.04 10.72 -2.38
N ILE A 134 7.93 11.47 -2.38
CA ILE A 134 6.73 11.15 -3.16
C ILE A 134 6.87 11.78 -4.55
N PRO A 135 6.70 11.03 -5.65
CA PRO A 135 6.34 9.61 -5.69
C PRO A 135 7.50 8.66 -5.40
N PHE A 136 7.23 7.62 -4.61
CA PHE A 136 8.19 6.54 -4.38
C PHE A 136 8.36 5.69 -5.64
N TYR A 137 9.56 5.16 -5.82
CA TYR A 137 9.80 4.14 -6.85
C TYR A 137 9.00 2.86 -6.54
N SER A 138 8.36 2.33 -7.57
CA SER A 138 7.59 1.09 -7.53
C SER A 138 7.88 0.32 -8.82
N ASP A 139 8.29 -0.94 -8.69
CA ASP A 139 8.56 -1.78 -9.86
C ASP A 139 7.27 -1.99 -10.66
N PRO A 140 7.30 -1.83 -11.99
CA PRO A 140 6.13 -2.11 -12.82
C PRO A 140 5.72 -3.57 -12.65
N TYR A 141 4.41 -3.82 -12.52
CA TYR A 141 3.93 -5.19 -12.59
C TYR A 141 4.09 -5.74 -14.02
N PRO A 142 4.39 -7.03 -14.17
CA PRO A 142 4.45 -7.65 -15.48
C PRO A 142 3.09 -7.48 -16.17
N ALA A 143 3.12 -7.25 -17.48
CA ALA A 143 1.89 -7.16 -18.27
C ALA A 143 1.05 -8.43 -18.06
N GLU A 144 -0.24 -8.26 -17.73
CA GLU A 144 -1.18 -9.38 -17.51
C GLU A 144 -1.32 -10.24 -18.77
N PHE A 145 -1.08 -9.64 -19.93
CA PHE A 145 -1.12 -10.31 -21.22
C PHE A 145 0.16 -10.04 -22.01
N LYS A 146 0.56 -11.04 -22.81
CA LYS A 146 1.65 -10.93 -23.76
C LYS A 146 1.16 -11.27 -25.16
N ILE A 147 1.80 -10.68 -26.17
CA ILE A 147 1.54 -10.98 -27.57
C ILE A 147 2.47 -12.13 -27.97
N VAL A 148 1.90 -13.24 -28.44
CA VAL A 148 2.62 -14.41 -28.94
C VAL A 148 2.17 -14.65 -30.39
N GLY A 149 2.98 -14.17 -31.34
CA GLY A 149 2.57 -14.09 -32.74
C GLY A 149 1.38 -13.15 -32.91
N ASP A 150 0.28 -13.66 -33.47
CA ASP A 150 -0.97 -12.90 -33.67
C ASP A 150 -2.00 -13.11 -32.54
N ARG A 151 -1.60 -13.71 -31.42
CA ARG A 151 -2.50 -14.03 -30.29
C ARG A 151 -2.12 -13.28 -29.02
N ILE A 152 -3.14 -12.93 -28.23
CA ILE A 152 -2.98 -12.40 -26.88
C ILE A 152 -3.11 -13.55 -25.90
N GLU A 153 -2.06 -13.82 -25.12
CA GLU A 153 -2.05 -14.87 -24.11
C GLU A 153 -1.89 -14.27 -22.71
N ARG A 154 -2.55 -14.85 -21.71
CA ARG A 154 -2.32 -14.44 -20.30
C ARG A 154 -0.88 -14.75 -19.93
N ASN A 155 -0.22 -13.78 -19.30
CA ASN A 155 1.14 -13.91 -18.83
C ASN A 155 1.18 -14.79 -17.57
N LEU A 156 1.31 -16.10 -17.78
CA LEU A 156 1.41 -17.11 -16.72
C LEU A 156 2.87 -17.29 -16.30
N GLU A 157 3.55 -16.25 -15.82
CA GLU A 157 4.77 -16.45 -15.04
C GLU A 157 4.40 -17.06 -13.69
N ARG A 158 4.20 -18.39 -13.68
CA ARG A 158 4.21 -19.18 -12.45
C ARG A 158 5.63 -19.09 -11.90
N SER A 159 5.76 -18.51 -10.71
CA SER A 159 6.96 -18.64 -9.90
C SER A 159 7.21 -20.11 -9.63
N SER A 160 8.08 -20.73 -10.42
CA SER A 160 8.98 -21.74 -9.91
C SER A 160 9.88 -21.02 -8.91
N ASP A 161 9.59 -21.19 -7.63
CA ASP A 161 10.66 -21.33 -6.64
C ASP A 161 10.17 -22.25 -5.52
N SER A 162 11.10 -23.10 -5.16
CA SER A 162 10.98 -24.36 -4.41
C SER A 162 11.36 -24.14 -2.96
#